data_AF-A0A2V7TDD4-F1
#
_entry.id   AF-A0A2V7TDD4-F1
#
_cell.length_a   1.000
_cell.length_b   1.000
_cell.length_c   1.000
_cell.angle_alpha   90.00
_cell.angle_beta   90.00
_cell.angle_gamma   90.00
#
_symmetry.space_group_name_H-M   'P 1'
#
loop_
_entity.id
_entity.type
_entity.pdbx_description
1 polymer ?
#
loop_
_entity_poly.entity_id
_entity_poly.type
_entity_poly.pdbx_seq_one_letter_code
_entity_poly.pdbx_strand_id
1 'polypeptide(L)'
;MPANGSGLAAGTPYLDPTTRACIACEDMPCAAACQTGALTRVPWEQVHMGILELDPQRCITFQGAECGVCARACPIGERALALDDRGRPVLKPEGCVGCGVCVTACVTIPSSLKLRLA
;
A
#
# COMPACT_ATOMS: atom_id res chain seq x y z
N MET A 1 2.78 -15.95 -6.95
CA MET A 1 3.21 -17.13 -6.19
C MET A 1 3.56 -16.65 -4.80
N PRO A 2 2.94 -17.14 -3.72
CA PRO A 2 3.31 -16.72 -2.38
C PRO A 2 4.79 -17.10 -2.15
N ALA A 3 5.56 -16.26 -1.46
CA ALA A 3 6.94 -16.58 -1.14
C ALA A 3 6.96 -17.77 -0.17
N ASN A 4 7.14 -18.98 -0.69
CA ASN A 4 7.49 -20.14 0.11
C ASN A 4 8.78 -19.75 0.87
N GLY A 5 8.78 -19.86 2.21
CA GLY A 5 9.87 -19.40 3.08
C GLY A 5 11.27 -19.92 2.77
N SER A 6 11.43 -20.81 1.79
CA SER A 6 12.69 -21.21 1.16
C SER A 6 13.52 -20.00 0.68
N GLY A 7 12.89 -18.95 0.14
CA GLY A 7 13.59 -17.73 -0.29
C GLY A 7 14.13 -16.92 0.90
N LEU A 8 13.32 -16.77 1.95
CA LEU A 8 13.72 -16.10 3.20
C LEU A 8 14.86 -16.85 3.90
N ALA A 9 14.79 -18.18 3.96
CA ALA A 9 15.82 -19.03 4.54
C ALA A 9 17.15 -18.98 3.77
N ALA A 10 17.11 -18.70 2.45
CA ALA A 10 18.28 -18.52 1.61
C ALA A 10 18.87 -17.08 1.67
N GLY A 11 18.33 -16.20 2.52
CA GLY A 11 18.77 -14.80 2.62
C GLY A 11 18.30 -13.91 1.46
N THR A 12 17.24 -14.32 0.75
CA THR A 12 16.68 -13.51 -0.35
C THR A 12 16.03 -12.25 0.23
N PRO A 13 16.41 -11.05 -0.23
CA PRO A 13 15.74 -9.81 0.16
C PRO A 13 14.25 -9.87 -0.15
N TYR A 14 13.42 -9.37 0.77
CA TYR A 14 11.98 -9.27 0.58
C TYR A 14 11.51 -7.88 1.03
N LEU A 15 10.39 -7.43 0.46
CA LEU A 15 9.70 -6.23 0.88
C LEU A 15 8.51 -6.62 1.74
N ASP A 16 8.42 -6.01 2.93
CA ASP A 16 7.28 -6.14 3.82
C ASP A 16 6.67 -4.76 4.10
N PRO A 17 5.65 -4.36 3.31
CA PRO A 17 4.97 -3.09 3.50
C PRO A 17 4.10 -3.04 4.76
N THR A 18 3.94 -4.15 5.49
CA THR A 18 3.27 -4.17 6.81
C THR A 18 4.20 -3.73 7.94
N THR A 19 5.51 -3.97 7.79
CA THR A 19 6.55 -3.51 8.72
C THR A 19 7.01 -2.09 8.39
N ARG A 20 7.26 -1.79 7.11
CA ARG A 20 7.61 -0.44 6.65
C ARG A 20 7.06 -0.21 5.24
N ALA A 21 6.23 0.82 5.09
CA ALA A 21 5.61 1.14 3.81
C ALA A 21 6.64 1.28 2.68
N CYS A 22 6.34 0.66 1.55
CA CYS A 22 6.97 0.97 0.28
C CYS A 22 6.36 2.31 -0.19
N ILE A 23 7.17 3.31 -0.49
CA ILE A 23 6.63 4.61 -0.92
C ILE A 23 6.21 4.66 -2.39
N ALA A 24 6.34 3.53 -3.10
CA ALA A 24 6.04 3.37 -4.52
C ALA A 24 6.63 4.50 -5.39
N CYS A 25 7.96 4.66 -5.32
CA CYS A 25 8.69 5.67 -6.11
C CYS A 25 8.35 5.56 -7.60
N GLU A 26 8.05 6.69 -8.25
CA GLU A 26 7.68 6.75 -9.66
C GLU A 26 8.70 6.07 -10.59
N ASP A 27 10.00 6.25 -10.32
CA ASP A 27 11.12 5.80 -11.14
C ASP A 27 11.71 4.43 -10.72
N MET A 28 11.17 3.81 -9.67
CA MET A 28 11.63 2.54 -9.07
C MET A 28 13.17 2.46 -8.96
N PRO A 29 13.81 3.29 -8.13
CA PRO A 29 15.27 3.35 -8.03
C PRO A 29 15.86 2.04 -7.46
N CYS A 30 15.08 1.29 -6.69
CA CYS A 30 15.46 -0.05 -6.22
C CYS A 30 15.69 -1.04 -7.38
N ALA A 31 14.87 -0.99 -8.43
CA ALA A 31 15.05 -1.80 -9.62
C ALA A 31 16.27 -1.31 -10.43
N ALA A 32 16.47 0.00 -10.51
CA ALA A 32 17.63 0.59 -11.19
C ALA A 32 18.97 0.19 -10.55
N ALA A 33 19.01 0.11 -9.22
CA ALA A 33 20.21 -0.26 -8.46
C ALA A 33 20.49 -1.78 -8.47
N CYS A 34 19.53 -2.61 -8.90
CA CYS A 34 19.64 -4.06 -8.84
C CYS A 34 20.54 -4.61 -9.96
N GLN A 35 21.81 -4.85 -9.67
CA GLN A 35 22.79 -5.34 -10.64
C GLN A 35 22.50 -6.76 -11.14
N THR A 36 21.88 -7.60 -10.31
CA THR A 36 21.57 -8.99 -10.67
C THR A 36 20.35 -9.12 -11.58
N GLY A 37 19.55 -8.06 -11.73
CA GLY A 37 18.28 -8.10 -12.45
C GLY A 37 17.15 -8.83 -11.71
N ALA A 38 17.32 -9.12 -10.41
CA ALA A 38 16.27 -9.73 -9.59
C ALA A 38 15.04 -8.80 -9.43
N LEU A 39 15.27 -7.48 -9.45
CA LEU A 39 14.23 -6.47 -9.57
C LEU A 39 14.25 -5.88 -10.97
N THR A 40 13.07 -5.70 -11.55
CA THR A 40 12.89 -5.07 -12.86
C THR A 40 11.89 -3.92 -12.75
N ARG A 41 12.03 -2.93 -13.64
CA ARG A 41 11.03 -1.87 -13.73
C ARG A 41 9.79 -2.41 -14.43
N VAL A 42 8.66 -2.31 -13.77
CA VAL A 42 7.35 -2.66 -14.32
C VAL A 42 6.39 -1.49 -14.09
N PRO A 43 5.32 -1.36 -14.88
CA PRO A 43 4.26 -0.41 -14.56
C PRO A 43 3.67 -0.71 -13.17
N TRP A 44 3.36 0.32 -12.39
CA TRP A 44 2.80 0.15 -11.03
C TRP A 44 1.49 -0.63 -11.03
N GLU A 45 0.73 -0.58 -12.12
CA GLU A 45 -0.49 -1.37 -12.34
C GLU A 45 -0.28 -2.87 -12.32
N GLN A 46 0.95 -3.34 -12.52
CA GLN A 46 1.30 -4.76 -12.52
C GLN A 46 1.84 -5.20 -11.16
N VAL A 47 2.01 -4.28 -10.22
CA VAL A 47 2.60 -4.55 -8.90
C VAL A 47 1.48 -4.79 -7.89
N HIS A 48 1.52 -5.95 -7.24
CA HIS A 48 0.63 -6.28 -6.12
C HIS A 48 1.46 -6.86 -4.97
N MET A 49 1.70 -6.04 -3.93
CA MET A 49 2.45 -6.43 -2.72
C MET A 49 1.53 -6.93 -1.59
N GLY A 50 0.27 -6.51 -1.59
CA GLY A 50 -0.65 -6.81 -0.50
C GLY A 50 -2.07 -6.34 -0.75
N ILE A 51 -2.98 -6.82 0.09
CA ILE A 51 -4.39 -6.51 0.11
C ILE A 51 -4.67 -5.52 1.23
N LEU A 52 -5.31 -4.42 0.88
CA LEU A 52 -5.69 -3.37 1.83
C LEU A 52 -7.16 -3.53 2.21
N GLU A 53 -7.47 -3.34 3.48
CA GLU A 53 -8.82 -3.37 4.03
C GLU A 53 -9.08 -2.10 4.85
N LEU A 54 -10.28 -1.53 4.72
CA LEU A 54 -10.73 -0.39 5.53
C LEU A 54 -11.67 -0.89 6.63
N ASP A 55 -11.46 -0.42 7.85
CA ASP A 55 -12.31 -0.63 9.02
C ASP A 55 -13.18 0.62 9.25
N PRO A 56 -14.46 0.62 8.84
CA PRO A 56 -15.32 1.80 8.95
C PRO A 56 -15.61 2.20 10.39
N GLN A 57 -15.48 1.28 11.35
CA GLN A 57 -15.75 1.59 12.76
C GLN A 57 -14.65 2.46 13.38
N ARG A 58 -13.42 2.37 12.84
CA ARG A 58 -12.27 3.16 13.31
C ARG A 58 -12.10 4.47 12.55
N CYS A 59 -12.52 4.48 11.29
CA CYS A 59 -12.27 5.63 10.43
C CYS A 59 -13.13 6.83 10.85
N ILE A 60 -12.47 7.92 11.23
CA ILE A 60 -13.12 9.13 11.75
C ILE A 60 -14.08 9.82 10.76
N THR A 61 -13.92 9.56 9.45
CA THR A 61 -14.87 10.04 8.42
C THR A 61 -16.25 9.40 8.53
N PHE A 62 -16.33 8.16 9.01
CA PHE A 62 -17.61 7.49 9.29
C PHE A 62 -18.21 7.93 10.62
N GLN A 63 -17.45 8.67 11.43
CA GLN A 63 -17.88 9.27 12.70
C GLN A 63 -18.21 10.77 12.56
N GLY A 64 -18.17 11.31 11.33
CA GLY A 64 -18.53 12.70 11.02
C GLY A 64 -17.39 13.71 11.05
N ALA A 65 -16.14 13.27 11.26
CA ALA A 65 -14.97 14.15 11.18
C ALA A 65 -14.36 14.18 9.77
N GLU A 66 -13.90 15.33 9.32
CA GLU A 66 -13.25 15.46 8.02
C GLU A 66 -11.83 14.88 8.04
N CYS A 67 -11.55 13.96 7.11
CA CYS A 67 -10.22 13.38 6.94
C CYS A 67 -10.07 12.84 5.52
N GLY A 68 -8.87 12.90 4.98
CA GLY A 68 -8.55 12.36 3.66
C GLY A 68 -7.06 12.09 3.48
N VAL A 69 -6.33 11.95 4.59
CA VAL A 69 -4.87 11.82 4.58
C VAL A 69 -4.42 10.56 3.85
N CYS A 70 -5.19 9.48 3.94
CA CYS A 70 -4.89 8.23 3.26
C CYS A 70 -4.97 8.36 1.74
N ALA A 71 -6.02 9.02 1.21
CA ALA A 71 -6.18 9.27 -0.21
C ALA A 71 -5.10 10.24 -0.74
N ARG A 72 -4.84 11.34 -0.02
CA ARG A 72 -3.82 12.33 -0.41
C ARG A 72 -2.39 11.77 -0.37
N ALA A 73 -2.09 10.88 0.58
CA ALA A 73 -0.79 10.25 0.69
C ALA A 73 -0.61 9.07 -0.28
N CYS A 74 -1.67 8.62 -0.96
CA CYS A 74 -1.58 7.47 -1.84
C CYS A 74 -0.73 7.79 -3.07
N PRO A 75 0.41 7.11 -3.30
CA PRO A 75 1.28 7.38 -4.46
C PRO A 75 0.63 6.97 -5.79
N ILE A 76 -0.36 6.08 -5.76
CA ILE A 76 -1.12 5.66 -6.95
C ILE A 76 -2.31 6.61 -7.22
N GLY A 77 -2.66 7.46 -6.26
CA GLY A 77 -3.77 8.40 -6.35
C GLY A 77 -5.15 7.73 -6.38
N GLU A 78 -6.11 8.41 -7.01
CA GLU A 78 -7.54 8.05 -7.02
C GLU A 78 -7.86 6.72 -7.72
N ARG A 79 -6.90 6.16 -8.46
CA ARG A 79 -7.01 4.83 -9.05
C ARG A 79 -6.99 3.73 -7.99
N ALA A 80 -6.32 3.96 -6.87
CA ALA A 80 -6.24 3.03 -5.75
C ALA A 80 -7.13 3.46 -4.58
N LEU A 81 -7.10 4.74 -4.21
CA LEU A 81 -7.79 5.24 -3.03
C LEU A 81 -8.31 6.65 -3.27
N ALA A 82 -9.63 6.79 -3.31
CA ALA A 82 -10.33 8.05 -3.53
C ALA A 82 -11.16 8.45 -2.29
N LEU A 83 -11.77 9.62 -2.33
CA LEU A 83 -12.82 10.03 -1.38
C LEU A 83 -14.16 10.05 -2.12
N ASP A 84 -15.24 9.60 -1.47
CA ASP A 84 -16.60 9.79 -1.99
C ASP A 84 -17.10 11.23 -1.78
N ASP A 85 -18.31 11.52 -2.26
CA ASP A 85 -18.95 12.84 -2.12
C ASP A 85 -19.16 13.28 -0.66
N ARG A 86 -19.05 12.35 0.29
CA ARG A 86 -19.15 12.60 1.73
C ARG A 86 -17.77 12.67 2.40
N GLY A 87 -16.69 12.68 1.62
CA GLY A 87 -15.31 12.72 2.12
C GLY A 87 -14.84 11.40 2.74
N ARG A 88 -15.53 10.28 2.52
CA ARG A 88 -15.16 8.97 3.07
C ARG A 88 -14.23 8.23 2.11
N PRO A 89 -13.20 7.53 2.61
CA PRO A 89 -12.27 6.81 1.76
C PRO A 89 -12.95 5.63 1.05
N VAL A 90 -12.75 5.56 -0.27
CA VAL A 90 -13.19 4.48 -1.15
C VAL A 90 -11.97 3.79 -1.73
N LEU A 91 -11.75 2.55 -1.31
CA LEU A 91 -10.69 1.69 -1.83
C LEU A 91 -11.11 1.08 -3.16
N LYS A 92 -10.20 1.12 -4.15
CA LYS A 92 -10.32 0.46 -5.45
C LYS A 92 -9.22 -0.62 -5.52
N PRO A 93 -9.53 -1.88 -5.17
CA PRO A 93 -8.54 -2.95 -5.09
C PRO A 93 -7.73 -3.14 -6.38
N GLU A 94 -8.35 -2.89 -7.53
CA GLU A 94 -7.74 -3.09 -8.86
C GLU A 94 -6.58 -2.11 -9.14
N GLY A 95 -6.59 -0.93 -8.51
CA GLY A 95 -5.48 0.02 -8.58
C GLY A 95 -4.55 -0.03 -7.36
N CYS A 96 -4.93 -0.74 -6.30
CA CYS A 96 -4.13 -0.79 -5.08
C CYS A 96 -2.96 -1.75 -5.23
N VAL A 97 -1.74 -1.21 -5.12
CA VAL A 97 -0.50 -2.01 -5.20
C VAL A 97 -0.07 -2.61 -3.86
N GLY A 98 -0.79 -2.31 -2.77
CA GLY A 98 -0.47 -2.81 -1.43
C GLY A 98 0.78 -2.19 -0.80
N CYS A 99 1.10 -0.92 -1.11
CA CYS A 99 2.35 -0.28 -0.67
C CYS A 99 2.40 0.15 0.81
N GLY A 100 1.26 0.21 1.50
CA GLY A 100 1.19 0.51 2.94
C GLY A 100 1.29 1.99 3.32
N VAL A 101 1.55 2.91 2.39
CA VAL A 101 1.69 4.37 2.69
C VAL A 101 0.46 4.92 3.42
N CYS A 102 -0.73 4.52 2.98
CA CYS A 102 -1.99 4.95 3.58
C CYS A 102 -2.20 4.43 5.01
N VAL A 103 -1.65 3.25 5.36
CA VAL A 103 -1.67 2.68 6.72
C VAL A 103 -0.77 3.52 7.62
N THR A 104 0.45 3.84 7.18
CA THR A 104 1.38 4.69 7.93
C THR A 104 0.86 6.12 8.08
N ALA A 105 0.17 6.65 7.08
CA ALA A 105 -0.38 8.01 7.11
C ALA A 105 -1.67 8.13 7.95
N CYS A 106 -2.29 7.01 8.34
CA CYS A 106 -3.55 7.03 9.07
C CYS A 106 -3.38 7.66 10.45
N VAL A 107 -4.26 8.61 10.79
CA VAL A 107 -4.21 9.33 12.09
C VAL A 107 -4.79 8.54 13.26
N THR A 108 -5.45 7.42 13.02
CA THR A 108 -6.08 6.62 14.07
C THR A 108 -5.11 5.60 14.64
N ILE A 109 -5.23 5.30 15.93
CA ILE A 109 -4.43 4.27 16.61
C ILE A 109 -5.40 3.28 17.27
N PRO A 110 -5.45 2.01 16.85
CA PRO A 110 -4.79 1.44 15.67
C PRO A 110 -5.30 2.06 14.34
N SER A 111 -4.51 1.92 13.27
CA SER A 111 -4.89 2.39 11.93
C SER A 111 -6.27 1.83 11.53
N SER A 112 -7.05 2.68 10.86
CA SER A 112 -8.33 2.31 10.25
C SER A 112 -8.14 1.49 8.97
N LEU A 113 -6.93 1.47 8.43
CA LEU A 113 -6.54 0.68 7.27
C LEU A 113 -5.64 -0.47 7.72
N LYS A 114 -5.93 -1.68 7.26
CA LYS A 114 -5.18 -2.91 7.55
C LYS A 114 -4.59 -3.43 6.25
N LEU A 115 -3.30 -3.71 6.23
CA LEU A 115 -2.62 -4.33 5.09
C LEU A 115 -2.29 -5.78 5.42
N ARG A 116 -2.53 -6.68 4.47
CA ARG A 116 -2.09 -8.07 4.50
C ARG A 116 -1.21 -8.34 3.28
N LEU A 117 -0.13 -9.10 3.44
CA LEU A 117 0.70 -9.53 2.31
C LEU A 117 -0.08 -10.48 1.39
N ALA A 118 0.17 -10.38 0.09
CA ALA A 118 -0.43 -11.22 -0.96
C ALA A 118 0.38 -12.51 -1.22
#